data_AF-A0A8T9BQH6-F1
#
_entry.id   AF-A0A8T9BQH6-F1
#
_cell.length_a   1.000
_cell.length_b   1.000
_cell.length_c   1.000
_cell.angle_alpha   90.00
_cell.angle_beta   90.00
_cell.angle_gamma   90.00
#
_symmetry.space_group_name_H-M   'P 1'
#
loop_
_entity.id
_entity.type
_entity.pdbx_description
1 polymer ?
#
loop_
_entity_poly.entity_id
_entity_poly.type
_entity_poly.pdbx_seq_one_letter_code
_entity_poly.pdbx_strand_id
1 'polypeptide(L)'
;MGEKELSVVQTVTDELFRDEEGRLVPNPQASLQLQLQDFSTEAFAPKFPDLTQNIYIAAETLFLFLERAERRARTVKLGEGLVRSFIPWVKKRRRESILLEQLDSDREGRFAKEEQRVAKKAMMDDGSYKASSSDAE
;
A
#
# COMPACT_ATOMS: atom_id res chain seq x y z
N MET A 1 36.52 -4.74 -10.20
CA MET A 1 36.48 -4.19 -8.83
C MET A 1 35.22 -4.72 -8.20
N GLY A 2 35.31 -5.65 -7.25
CA GLY A 2 34.14 -6.22 -6.58
C GLY A 2 33.65 -5.27 -5.48
N GLU A 3 32.35 -5.03 -5.41
CA GLU A 3 31.76 -4.13 -4.41
C GLU A 3 31.96 -4.71 -3.01
N LYS A 4 32.33 -3.83 -2.06
CA LYS A 4 32.54 -4.18 -0.65
C LYS A 4 31.20 -4.60 -0.05
N GLU A 5 31.08 -5.87 0.30
CA GLU A 5 29.93 -6.41 1.00
C GLU A 5 29.78 -5.71 2.36
N LEU A 6 28.71 -4.94 2.52
CA LEU A 6 28.40 -4.26 3.77
C LEU A 6 27.78 -5.28 4.73
N SER A 7 28.49 -5.58 5.82
CA SER A 7 27.93 -6.37 6.92
C SER A 7 27.41 -5.43 8.00
N VAL A 8 26.11 -5.53 8.30
CA VAL A 8 25.51 -4.84 9.44
C VAL A 8 25.69 -5.72 10.67
N VAL A 9 26.57 -5.31 11.57
CA VAL A 9 26.77 -5.96 12.87
C VAL A 9 25.99 -5.15 13.90
N GLN A 10 24.76 -5.58 14.20
CA GLN A 10 24.01 -5.02 15.31
C GLN A 10 24.33 -5.84 16.56
N THR A 11 25.05 -5.24 17.51
CA THR A 11 25.26 -5.82 18.84
C THR A 11 23.96 -5.67 19.62
N VAL A 12 23.01 -6.58 19.43
CA VAL A 12 21.79 -6.63 20.23
C VAL A 12 22.15 -7.25 21.58
N THR A 13 22.06 -6.47 22.65
CA THR A 13 21.92 -7.05 23.99
C THR A 13 20.58 -7.78 24.00
N ASP A 14 20.60 -9.11 24.14
CA ASP A 14 19.41 -9.98 24.11
C ASP A 14 18.51 -9.73 25.33
N GLU A 15 17.83 -8.60 25.34
CA GLU A 15 16.89 -8.23 26.37
C GLU A 15 15.52 -8.81 26.03
N LEU A 16 15.18 -9.88 26.75
CA LEU A 16 13.96 -10.62 26.52
C LEU A 16 12.76 -9.86 27.09
N PHE A 17 11.76 -9.60 26.24
CA PHE A 17 10.43 -9.13 26.66
C PHE A 17 9.45 -10.29 26.90
N ARG A 18 9.84 -11.53 26.60
CA ARG A 18 9.05 -12.76 26.81
C ARG A 18 9.94 -13.89 27.33
N ASP A 19 9.45 -14.63 28.33
CA ASP A 19 10.13 -15.80 28.88
C ASP A 19 9.90 -17.06 28.04
N GLU A 20 10.57 -18.17 28.39
CA GLU A 20 10.40 -19.45 27.70
C GLU A 20 9.00 -20.06 27.91
N GLU A 21 8.32 -19.70 28.99
CA GLU A 21 6.92 -20.11 29.26
C GLU A 21 5.90 -19.24 28.51
N GLY A 22 6.36 -18.22 27.80
CA GLY A 22 5.56 -17.33 26.98
C GLY A 22 4.89 -16.18 27.72
N ARG A 23 5.30 -15.85 28.94
CA ARG A 23 4.83 -14.73 29.77
C ARG A 23 5.67 -13.46 29.54
N LEU A 24 5.07 -12.32 29.85
CA LEU A 24 5.72 -11.02 29.78
C LEU A 24 6.81 -10.91 30.86
N VAL A 25 8.02 -10.52 30.44
CA VAL A 25 9.08 -10.14 31.37
C VAL A 25 9.02 -8.63 31.57
N PRO A 26 8.81 -8.13 32.79
CA PRO A 26 8.79 -6.68 33.06
C PRO A 26 10.21 -6.13 33.05
N ASN A 27 10.76 -5.94 31.86
CA ASN A 27 12.05 -5.31 31.65
C ASN A 27 11.87 -4.02 30.83
N PRO A 28 12.06 -2.83 31.43
CA PRO A 28 11.98 -1.57 30.71
C PRO A 28 13.00 -1.44 29.57
N GLN A 29 14.17 -2.08 29.71
CA GLN A 29 15.24 -2.02 28.71
C GLN A 29 14.87 -2.81 27.44
N ALA A 30 14.07 -3.89 27.58
CA ALA A 30 13.58 -4.70 26.47
C ALA A 30 12.57 -3.99 25.54
N SER A 31 12.43 -2.66 25.68
CA SER A 31 11.63 -1.81 24.80
C SER A 31 12.39 -1.51 23.51
N LEU A 32 11.68 -1.48 22.40
CA LEU A 32 12.28 -1.23 21.09
C LEU A 32 12.35 0.28 20.82
N GLN A 33 13.56 0.77 20.54
CA GLN A 33 13.82 2.13 20.10
C GLN A 33 14.32 2.12 18.66
N LEU A 34 13.61 2.81 17.77
CA LEU A 34 13.97 2.93 16.37
C LEU A 34 14.14 4.41 16.03
N GLN A 35 15.26 4.77 15.39
CA GLN A 35 15.45 6.14 14.94
C GLN A 35 14.79 6.31 13.57
N LEU A 36 13.96 7.34 13.39
CA LEU A 36 13.27 7.54 12.11
C LEU A 36 14.24 7.74 10.94
N GLN A 37 15.39 8.36 11.21
CA GLN A 37 16.44 8.56 10.22
C GLN A 37 16.91 7.27 9.54
N ASP A 38 16.94 6.15 10.25
CA ASP A 38 17.40 4.85 9.73
C ASP A 38 16.45 4.28 8.67
N PHE A 39 15.20 4.74 8.66
CA PHE A 39 14.15 4.34 7.71
C PHE A 39 13.92 5.40 6.63
N SER A 40 14.67 6.50 6.66
CA SER A 40 14.57 7.56 5.67
C SER A 40 15.52 7.28 4.50
N THR A 41 15.11 7.65 3.29
CA THR A 41 16.03 7.69 2.14
C THR A 41 16.56 9.11 1.99
N GLU A 42 17.75 9.26 1.38
CA GLU A 42 18.41 10.56 1.20
C GLU A 42 17.51 11.61 0.52
N ALA A 43 16.60 11.16 -0.35
CA ALA A 43 15.62 12.01 -1.03
C ALA A 43 14.52 12.57 -0.10
N PHE A 44 14.30 11.96 1.06
CA PHE A 44 13.29 12.35 2.05
C PHE A 44 13.88 13.14 3.23
N ALA A 45 15.17 12.99 3.50
CA ALA A 45 15.90 13.75 4.51
C ALA A 45 15.71 15.28 4.44
N PRO A 46 15.78 15.94 3.27
CA PRO A 46 15.62 17.39 3.21
C PRO A 46 14.17 17.87 3.37
N LYS A 47 13.18 16.97 3.25
CA LYS A 47 11.75 17.33 3.37
C LYS A 47 11.26 17.30 4.81
N PHE A 48 11.93 16.55 5.67
CA PHE A 48 11.57 16.38 7.07
C PHE A 48 12.77 16.75 7.94
N PRO A 49 12.82 17.97 8.51
CA PRO A 49 13.95 18.41 9.31
C PRO A 49 14.06 17.67 10.67
N ASP A 50 13.01 16.96 11.09
CA ASP A 50 12.90 16.34 12.41
C ASP A 50 12.95 14.80 12.35
N LEU A 51 13.92 14.26 11.61
CA LEU A 51 14.16 12.81 11.52
C LEU A 51 14.90 12.22 12.74
N THR A 52 15.28 13.07 13.69
CA THR A 52 15.90 12.68 14.96
C THR A 52 14.89 12.13 15.97
N GLN A 53 13.60 12.13 15.62
CA GLN A 53 12.58 11.51 16.45
C GLN A 53 12.79 10.00 16.55
N ASN A 54 12.61 9.50 17.77
CA ASN A 54 12.69 8.08 18.07
C ASN A 54 11.28 7.49 18.17
N ILE A 55 11.02 6.41 17.44
CA ILE A 55 9.87 5.56 17.68
C ILE A 55 10.20 4.71 18.90
N TYR A 56 9.44 4.90 19.97
CA TYR A 56 9.51 4.10 21.19
C TYR A 56 8.35 3.11 21.24
N ILE A 57 8.66 1.82 21.34
CA ILE A 57 7.67 0.75 21.50
C ILE A 57 8.00 0.00 22.79
N ALA A 58 7.12 0.13 23.78
CA ALA A 58 7.29 -0.54 25.07
C ALA A 58 7.23 -2.07 24.94
N ALA A 59 7.96 -2.76 25.81
CA ALA A 59 8.00 -4.23 25.88
C ALA A 59 6.60 -4.86 26.00
N GLU A 60 5.67 -4.25 26.74
CA GLU A 60 4.30 -4.78 26.85
C GLU A 60 3.55 -4.71 25.52
N THR A 61 3.80 -3.66 24.74
CA THR A 61 3.20 -3.50 23.41
C THR A 61 3.75 -4.55 22.44
N LEU A 62 5.05 -4.83 22.49
CA LEU A 62 5.69 -5.90 21.70
C LEU A 62 5.10 -7.27 22.03
N PHE A 63 4.92 -7.56 23.32
CA PHE A 63 4.28 -8.78 23.78
C PHE A 63 2.86 -8.95 23.21
N LEU A 64 2.04 -7.89 23.26
CA LEU A 64 0.68 -7.90 22.71
C LEU A 64 0.65 -8.11 21.19
N PHE A 65 1.57 -7.48 20.45
CA PHE A 65 1.70 -7.70 19.01
C PHE A 65 2.04 -9.15 18.70
N LEU A 66 2.95 -9.73 19.46
CA LEU A 66 3.38 -11.09 19.30
C LEU A 66 2.23 -12.08 19.60
N GLU A 67 1.51 -11.91 20.71
CA GLU A 67 0.32 -12.73 21.02
C GLU A 67 -0.73 -12.66 19.91
N ARG A 68 -0.99 -11.45 19.38
CA ARG A 68 -1.96 -11.26 18.29
C ARG A 68 -1.51 -11.96 17.02
N ALA A 69 -0.22 -11.88 16.68
CA ALA A 69 0.35 -12.55 15.53
C ALA A 69 0.27 -14.07 15.67
N GLU A 70 0.61 -14.62 16.85
CA GLU A 70 0.51 -16.04 17.15
C GLU A 70 -0.93 -16.56 17.09
N ARG A 71 -1.89 -15.79 17.60
CA ARG A 71 -3.31 -16.14 17.51
C ARG A 71 -3.76 -16.24 16.05
N ARG A 72 -3.39 -15.26 15.22
CA ARG A 72 -3.68 -15.28 13.79
C ARG A 72 -3.01 -16.46 13.08
N ALA A 73 -1.74 -16.71 13.38
CA ALA A 73 -1.00 -17.83 12.81
C ALA A 73 -1.65 -19.18 13.19
N ARG A 74 -2.11 -19.32 14.44
CA ARG A 74 -2.87 -20.51 14.89
C ARG A 74 -4.16 -20.68 14.10
N THR A 75 -4.97 -19.64 13.94
CA THR A 75 -6.22 -19.68 13.16
C THR A 75 -5.98 -20.12 11.70
N VAL A 76 -4.89 -19.64 11.08
CA VAL A 76 -4.52 -20.05 9.71
C VAL A 76 -4.09 -21.52 9.68
N LYS A 77 -3.24 -21.96 10.63
CA LYS A 77 -2.77 -23.35 10.70
C LYS A 77 -3.90 -24.35 10.94
N LEU A 78 -4.87 -23.99 11.77
CA LEU A 78 -6.04 -24.83 12.08
C LEU A 78 -7.13 -24.77 11.00
N GLY A 79 -6.99 -23.88 10.00
CA GLY A 79 -8.00 -23.70 8.95
C GLY A 79 -9.31 -23.05 9.42
N GLU A 80 -9.39 -22.68 10.70
CA GLU A 80 -10.59 -22.13 11.36
C GLU A 80 -10.99 -20.73 10.85
N GLY A 81 -10.11 -20.06 10.09
CA GLY A 81 -10.38 -18.75 9.49
C GLY A 81 -10.78 -18.78 8.01
N LEU A 82 -10.72 -19.93 7.35
CA LEU A 82 -11.01 -20.05 5.93
C LEU A 82 -12.47 -20.47 5.72
N VAL A 83 -13.41 -19.59 6.08
CA VAL A 83 -14.79 -19.68 5.55
C VAL A 83 -14.73 -19.29 4.08
N ARG A 84 -14.26 -20.21 3.24
CA ARG A 84 -14.56 -20.13 1.82
C ARG A 84 -16.07 -20.38 1.70
N SER A 85 -16.85 -19.31 1.63
CA SER A 85 -18.24 -19.35 1.20
C SER A 85 -18.29 -19.63 -0.31
N PHE A 86 -17.79 -20.79 -0.74
CA PHE A 86 -18.07 -21.25 -2.08
C PHE A 86 -19.52 -21.72 -2.12
N ILE A 87 -20.37 -20.89 -2.71
CA ILE A 87 -21.66 -21.35 -3.21
C ILE A 87 -21.33 -22.46 -4.23
N PRO A 88 -21.74 -23.72 -4.02
CA PRO A 88 -21.29 -24.88 -4.82
C PRO A 88 -21.58 -24.78 -6.32
N TRP A 89 -22.46 -23.86 -6.72
CA TRP A 89 -22.96 -23.70 -8.09
C TRP A 89 -22.60 -22.37 -8.76
N VAL A 90 -21.66 -21.59 -8.23
CA VAL A 90 -21.12 -20.45 -8.97
C VAL A 90 -20.04 -20.96 -9.92
N LYS A 91 -20.41 -21.23 -11.18
CA LYS A 91 -19.43 -21.43 -12.25
C LYS A 91 -18.54 -20.19 -12.33
N LYS A 92 -17.26 -20.34 -12.02
CA LYS A 92 -16.26 -19.29 -12.24
C LYS A 92 -16.32 -18.89 -13.71
N ARG A 93 -16.64 -17.62 -14.00
CA ARG A 93 -16.52 -17.09 -15.36
C ARG A 93 -15.04 -16.96 -15.69
N ARG A 94 -14.63 -17.40 -16.87
CA ARG A 94 -13.28 -17.20 -17.39
C ARG A 94 -13.05 -15.68 -17.45
N ARG A 95 -11.97 -15.19 -16.83
CA ARG A 95 -11.51 -13.83 -17.10
C ARG A 95 -11.01 -13.81 -18.54
N GLU A 96 -11.49 -12.86 -19.33
CA GLU A 96 -10.82 -12.53 -20.59
C GLU A 96 -9.37 -12.18 -20.24
N SER A 97 -8.43 -12.79 -20.94
CA SER A 97 -7.01 -12.55 -20.73
C SER A 97 -6.72 -11.10 -21.07
N ILE A 98 -6.62 -10.25 -20.04
CA ILE A 98 -6.06 -8.91 -20.22
C ILE A 98 -4.55 -9.12 -20.37
N LEU A 99 -4.12 -9.46 -21.58
CA LEU A 99 -2.74 -9.26 -21.99
C LEU A 99 -2.56 -7.75 -22.12
N LEU A 100 -1.70 -7.20 -21.29
CA LEU A 100 -1.52 -5.76 -21.03
C LEU A 100 -1.06 -4.93 -22.25
N GLU A 101 -0.92 -5.53 -23.45
CA GLU A 101 -0.26 -4.90 -24.60
C GLU A 101 -0.90 -5.25 -25.97
N GLN A 102 -2.13 -5.74 -26.00
CA GLN A 102 -2.86 -5.84 -27.27
C GLN A 102 -4.12 -4.98 -27.17
N LEU A 103 -3.98 -3.73 -27.64
CA LEU A 103 -5.14 -2.95 -28.06
C LEU A 103 -5.81 -3.76 -29.18
N ASP A 104 -6.96 -4.32 -28.87
CA ASP A 104 -7.84 -4.95 -29.85
C ASP A 104 -8.03 -3.97 -31.03
N SER A 105 -7.65 -4.36 -32.23
CA SER A 105 -7.70 -3.51 -33.43
C SER A 105 -9.13 -3.02 -33.72
N ASP A 106 -10.14 -3.78 -33.31
CA ASP A 106 -11.54 -3.37 -33.42
C ASP A 106 -11.91 -2.29 -32.39
N ARG A 107 -11.15 -2.20 -31.30
CA ARG A 107 -11.29 -1.16 -30.27
C ARG A 107 -10.57 0.12 -30.69
N GLU A 108 -9.39 0.01 -31.30
CA GLU A 108 -8.64 1.14 -31.88
C GLU A 108 -9.48 1.91 -32.91
N GLY A 109 -10.12 1.19 -33.84
CA GLY A 109 -10.96 1.80 -34.87
C GLY A 109 -12.21 2.51 -34.33
N ARG A 110 -12.72 2.11 -33.16
CA ARG A 110 -13.82 2.81 -32.47
C ARG A 110 -13.36 4.12 -31.86
N PHE A 111 -12.20 4.12 -31.19
CA PHE A 111 -11.64 5.33 -30.60
C PHE A 111 -11.27 6.37 -31.66
N ALA A 112 -10.66 5.96 -32.78
CA ALA A 112 -10.32 6.87 -33.88
C ALA A 112 -11.55 7.57 -34.50
N LYS A 113 -12.67 6.85 -34.64
CA LYS A 113 -13.93 7.44 -35.13
C LYS A 113 -14.54 8.42 -34.13
N GLU A 114 -14.46 8.12 -32.84
CA GLU A 114 -14.96 8.99 -31.78
C GLU A 114 -14.15 10.29 -31.71
N GLU A 115 -12.82 10.21 -31.76
CA GLU A 115 -11.94 11.39 -31.80
C GLU A 115 -12.23 12.28 -33.02
N GLN A 116 -12.38 11.68 -34.20
CA GLN A 116 -12.72 12.42 -35.42
C GLN A 116 -14.09 13.11 -35.31
N ARG A 117 -15.06 12.45 -34.67
CA ARG A 117 -16.41 13.00 -34.45
C ARG A 117 -16.38 14.19 -33.49
N VAL A 118 -15.62 14.09 -32.41
CA VAL A 118 -15.43 15.18 -31.44
C VAL A 118 -14.71 16.37 -32.10
N ALA A 119 -13.65 16.13 -32.87
CA ALA A 119 -12.92 17.17 -33.58
C ALA A 119 -13.83 17.93 -34.58
N LYS A 120 -14.64 17.20 -35.36
CA LYS A 120 -15.62 17.81 -36.27
C LYS A 120 -16.69 18.63 -35.54
N LYS A 121 -17.17 18.14 -34.39
CA LYS A 121 -18.16 18.86 -33.59
C LYS A 121 -17.57 20.14 -32.99
N ALA A 122 -16.33 20.11 -32.51
CA ALA A 122 -15.63 21.29 -32.00
C ALA A 122 -15.38 22.34 -33.09
N MET A 123 -15.15 21.93 -34.34
CA MET A 123 -15.02 22.86 -35.47
C MET A 123 -16.35 23.50 -35.92
N MET A 124 -17.50 22.93 -35.55
CA MET A 124 -18.82 23.39 -36.01
C MET A 124 -19.54 24.31 -35.01
N ASP A 125 -19.08 24.43 -33.77
CA ASP A 125 -19.86 25.04 -32.68
C ASP A 125 -19.17 26.29 -32.08
N ASP A 126 -19.31 27.45 -32.74
CA ASP A 126 -18.99 28.75 -32.12
C ASP A 126 -19.92 29.94 -32.52
N GLY A 127 -20.95 29.75 -33.35
CA GLY A 127 -21.66 30.88 -33.96
C GLY A 127 -22.99 31.34 -33.33
N SER A 128 -23.63 30.55 -32.47
CA SER A 128 -25.06 30.78 -32.14
C SER A 128 -25.36 31.25 -30.71
N TYR A 129 -24.35 31.41 -29.84
CA TYR A 129 -24.60 31.97 -28.51
C TYR A 129 -24.89 33.48 -28.60
N LYS A 130 -26.15 33.87 -28.38
CA LYS A 130 -26.54 35.27 -28.15
C LYS A 130 -26.79 35.46 -26.66
N ALA A 131 -25.93 36.22 -26.00
CA ALA A 131 -26.20 36.71 -24.65
C ALA A 131 -27.35 37.72 -24.75
N SER A 132 -28.49 37.43 -24.10
CA SER A 132 -29.56 38.41 -23.93
C SER A 132 -29.08 39.49 -22.97
N SER A 133 -28.71 40.65 -23.51
CA SER A 133 -28.49 41.88 -22.74
C SER A 133 -29.85 42.38 -22.28
N SER A 134 -30.09 42.40 -20.97
CA SER A 134 -31.18 43.17 -20.37
C SER A 134 -30.55 44.30 -19.57
N ASP A 135 -30.59 45.50 -20.15
CA ASP A 135 -30.43 46.77 -19.46
C ASP A 135 -31.53 46.90 -18.40
N ALA A 136 -31.16 47.30 -17.19
CA ALA A 136 -32.07 47.76 -16.16
C ALA A 136 -31.51 49.07 -15.59
N GLU A 137 -32.10 50.18 -16.02
CA GLU A 137 -32.16 51.43 -15.25
C GLU A 137 -33.13 51.29 -14.08
#